data_AF-A0A3D5FQ91-F1
#
_entry.id   AF-A0A3D5FQ91-F1
#
_cell.length_a   1.000
_cell.length_b   1.000
_cell.length_c   1.000
_cell.angle_alpha   90.00
_cell.angle_beta   90.00
_cell.angle_gamma   90.00
#
_symmetry.space_group_name_H-M   'P 1'
#
loop_
_entity.id
_entity.type
_entity.pdbx_description
1 polymer ?
#
loop_
_entity_poly.entity_id
_entity_poly.type
_entity_poly.pdbx_seq_one_letter_code
_entity_poly.pdbx_strand_id
1 'polypeptide(L)'
;EARIGMVADSALGARRTERIAELATFYNKLKPAPAAEILQTGTLDDTTVGLLMRQLQAQHMAKIMASMDPEFAARITNLMKELE
;
A
#
# COMPACT_ATOMS: atom_id res chain seq x y z
N GLU A 1 -21.67 22.29 -17.34
CA GLU A 1 -21.76 21.08 -16.49
C GLU A 1 -20.41 20.37 -16.23
N ALA A 2 -19.32 20.68 -16.94
CA ALA A 2 -18.04 19.98 -16.82
C ALA A 2 -17.21 20.20 -15.52
N ARG A 3 -17.59 21.15 -14.64
CA ARG A 3 -16.81 21.43 -13.41
C ARG A 3 -17.13 20.50 -12.24
N ILE A 4 -18.29 19.82 -12.24
CA ILE A 4 -18.72 19.01 -11.08
C ILE A 4 -18.04 17.63 -11.07
N GLY A 5 -17.80 17.01 -12.23
CA GLY A 5 -17.12 15.71 -12.32
C GLY A 5 -15.65 15.75 -11.83
N MET A 6 -14.91 16.79 -12.22
CA MET A 6 -13.49 16.93 -11.89
C MET A 6 -13.22 17.09 -10.39
N VAL A 7 -14.15 17.73 -9.65
CA VAL A 7 -14.02 17.97 -8.20
C VAL A 7 -14.37 16.71 -7.41
N ALA A 8 -15.34 15.92 -7.88
CA ALA A 8 -15.72 14.65 -7.27
C ALA A 8 -14.59 13.60 -7.38
N ASP A 9 -13.97 13.48 -8.56
CA ASP A 9 -12.84 12.56 -8.77
C ASP A 9 -11.61 12.96 -7.94
N SER A 10 -11.34 14.27 -7.83
CA SER A 10 -10.24 14.79 -7.02
C SER A 10 -10.45 14.54 -5.51
N ALA A 11 -11.69 14.71 -5.02
CA ALA A 11 -12.02 14.45 -3.61
C ALA A 11 -11.97 12.94 -3.26
N LEU A 12 -12.37 12.07 -4.20
CA LEU A 12 -12.25 10.62 -4.05
C LEU A 12 -10.78 10.17 -4.03
N GLY A 13 -9.94 10.73 -4.90
CA GLY A 13 -8.50 10.49 -4.92
C GLY A 13 -7.83 10.92 -3.61
N ALA A 14 -8.13 12.14 -3.12
CA ALA A 14 -7.59 12.64 -1.87
C ALA A 14 -7.93 11.74 -0.67
N ARG A 15 -9.20 11.34 -0.53
CA ARG A 15 -9.66 10.41 0.53
C ARG A 15 -9.03 9.02 0.42
N ARG A 16 -8.65 8.58 -0.78
CA ARG A 16 -7.93 7.31 -0.96
C ARG A 16 -6.49 7.44 -0.48
N THR A 17 -5.81 8.53 -0.83
CA THR A 17 -4.45 8.82 -0.36
C THR A 17 -4.38 8.94 1.16
N GLU A 18 -5.32 9.65 1.78
CA GLU A 18 -5.40 9.79 3.25
C GLU A 18 -5.54 8.43 3.94
N ARG A 19 -6.45 7.57 3.44
CA ARG A 19 -6.64 6.22 4.00
C ARG A 19 -5.40 5.34 3.85
N ILE A 20 -4.68 5.43 2.73
CA ILE A 20 -3.43 4.69 2.54
C ILE A 20 -2.36 5.20 3.53
N ALA A 21 -2.29 6.51 3.80
CA ALA A 21 -1.35 7.08 4.76
C ALA A 21 -1.65 6.67 6.21
N GLU A 22 -2.93 6.63 6.59
CA GLU A 22 -3.35 6.12 7.89
C GLU A 22 -2.99 4.64 8.05
N LEU A 23 -3.26 3.82 7.04
CA LEU A 23 -2.85 2.42 7.03
C LEU A 23 -1.33 2.29 7.12
N ALA A 24 -0.55 3.07 6.36
CA ALA A 24 0.90 3.02 6.41
C ALA A 24 1.42 3.34 7.83
N THR A 25 0.80 4.30 8.50
CA THR A 25 1.12 4.64 9.89
C THR A 25 0.83 3.48 10.85
N PHE A 26 -0.28 2.77 10.66
CA PHE A 26 -0.61 1.58 11.43
C PHE A 26 0.37 0.44 11.17
N TYR A 27 0.64 0.12 9.90
CA TYR A 27 1.53 -0.97 9.50
C TYR A 27 2.98 -0.73 9.93
N ASN A 28 3.46 0.52 9.95
CA ASN A 28 4.79 0.86 10.50
C ASN A 28 4.93 0.55 12.01
N LYS A 29 3.81 0.50 12.75
CA LYS A 29 3.79 0.15 14.18
C LYS A 29 3.54 -1.35 14.40
N LEU A 30 3.05 -2.05 13.37
CA LEU A 30 2.78 -3.47 13.44
C LEU A 30 4.08 -4.27 13.41
N LYS A 31 4.06 -5.48 13.96
CA LYS A 31 5.22 -6.38 13.84
C LYS A 31 5.37 -6.85 12.38
N PRO A 32 6.60 -6.96 11.84
CA PRO A 32 6.80 -7.27 10.43
C PRO A 32 6.19 -8.59 9.93
N ALA A 33 6.27 -9.67 10.71
CA ALA A 33 5.73 -10.97 10.30
C ALA A 33 4.19 -10.98 10.22
N PRO A 34 3.44 -10.53 11.25
CA PRO A 34 1.99 -10.37 11.14
C PRO A 34 1.57 -9.39 10.03
N ALA A 35 2.34 -8.31 9.82
CA ALA A 35 2.08 -7.38 8.72
C ALA A 35 2.19 -8.07 7.37
N ALA A 36 3.25 -8.86 7.15
CA ALA A 36 3.44 -9.63 5.92
C ALA A 36 2.30 -10.63 5.69
N GLU A 37 1.87 -11.35 6.74
CA GLU A 37 0.75 -12.29 6.65
C GLU A 37 -0.54 -11.57 6.23
N ILE A 38 -0.93 -10.50 6.92
CA ILE A 38 -2.15 -9.75 6.61
C ILE A 38 -2.12 -9.17 5.20
N LEU A 39 -0.95 -8.69 4.72
CA LEU A 39 -0.83 -8.14 3.37
C LEU A 39 -0.93 -9.21 2.28
N GLN A 40 -0.62 -10.48 2.58
CA GLN A 40 -0.68 -11.59 1.63
C GLN A 40 -2.04 -12.30 1.63
N THR A 41 -2.68 -12.41 2.79
CA THR A 41 -3.95 -13.13 2.95
C THR A 41 -5.17 -12.20 3.02
N GLY A 42 -4.92 -10.89 3.09
CA GLY A 42 -5.96 -9.89 3.23
C GLY A 42 -6.81 -9.72 1.97
N THR A 43 -7.82 -8.87 2.08
CA THR A 43 -8.71 -8.49 0.96
C THR A 43 -8.22 -7.27 0.20
N LEU A 44 -7.05 -6.73 0.56
CA LEU A 44 -6.43 -5.62 -0.15
C LEU A 44 -5.93 -6.10 -1.51
N ASP A 45 -6.23 -5.34 -2.56
CA ASP A 45 -5.68 -5.61 -3.88
C ASP A 45 -4.18 -5.31 -3.94
N ASP A 46 -3.46 -6.03 -4.79
CA ASP A 46 -2.00 -5.92 -4.92
C ASP A 46 -1.54 -4.49 -5.24
N THR A 47 -2.33 -3.70 -6.00
CA THR A 47 -2.01 -2.30 -6.30
C THR A 47 -2.07 -1.42 -5.05
N THR A 48 -3.11 -1.59 -4.22
CA THR A 48 -3.23 -0.89 -2.94
C THR A 48 -2.13 -1.32 -1.97
N VAL A 49 -1.75 -2.61 -1.95
CA VAL A 49 -0.59 -3.09 -1.19
C VAL A 49 0.70 -2.43 -1.68
N GLY A 50 0.92 -2.33 -2.99
CA GLY A 50 2.06 -1.62 -3.56
C GLY A 50 2.12 -0.15 -3.17
N LEU A 51 1.00 0.57 -3.25
CA LEU A 51 0.90 1.96 -2.80
C LEU A 51 1.17 2.12 -1.30
N LEU A 52 0.61 1.23 -0.48
CA LEU A 52 0.85 1.19 0.96
C LEU A 52 2.34 0.99 1.26
N MET A 53 2.97 -0.01 0.63
CA MET A 53 4.39 -0.34 0.83
C MET A 53 5.31 0.84 0.48
N ARG A 54 4.97 1.63 -0.56
CA ARG A 54 5.70 2.87 -0.90
C ARG A 54 5.61 3.96 0.18
N GLN A 55 4.56 3.95 0.99
CA GLN A 55 4.40 4.91 2.09
C GLN A 55 4.99 4.43 3.41
N LEU A 56 5.43 3.18 3.50
CA LEU A 56 6.12 2.67 4.68
C LEU A 56 7.55 3.21 4.77
N GLN A 57 8.09 3.21 5.99
CA GLN A 57 9.51 3.49 6.17
C GLN A 57 10.34 2.38 5.53
N ALA A 58 11.37 2.73 4.77
CA ALA A 58 12.17 1.75 4.00
C ALA A 58 12.69 0.58 4.85
N GLN A 59 13.16 0.86 6.08
CA GLN A 59 13.63 -0.19 7.00
C GLN A 59 12.50 -1.13 7.45
N HIS A 60 11.29 -0.60 7.65
CA HIS A 60 10.15 -1.40 8.08
C HIS A 60 9.59 -2.23 6.92
N MET A 61 9.47 -1.61 5.75
CA MET A 61 9.14 -2.27 4.48
C MET A 61 10.07 -3.46 4.21
N ALA A 62 11.38 -3.27 4.32
CA ALA A 62 12.35 -4.35 4.11
C ALA A 62 12.14 -5.55 5.05
N LYS A 63 11.81 -5.29 6.32
CA LYS A 63 11.51 -6.35 7.30
C LYS A 63 10.21 -7.09 6.98
N ILE A 64 9.18 -6.38 6.52
CA ILE A 64 7.92 -6.97 6.08
C ILE A 64 8.17 -7.84 4.84
N MET A 65 8.85 -7.31 3.83
CA MET A 65 9.18 -8.06 2.61
C MET A 65 10.01 -9.32 2.89
N ALA A 66 10.93 -9.27 3.86
CA ALA A 66 11.69 -10.44 4.29
C ALA A 66 10.83 -11.53 4.95
N SER A 67 9.62 -11.19 5.40
CA SER A 67 8.65 -12.12 5.99
C SER A 67 7.52 -12.50 5.01
N MET A 68 7.56 -12.01 3.77
CA MET A 68 6.59 -12.35 2.73
C MET A 68 7.05 -13.57 1.92
N ASP A 69 6.10 -14.22 1.27
CA ASP A 69 6.38 -15.17 0.20
C ASP A 69 7.21 -14.49 -0.91
N PRO A 70 8.28 -15.13 -1.41
CA PRO A 70 9.16 -14.54 -2.41
C PRO A 70 8.45 -14.13 -3.70
N GLU A 71 7.46 -14.91 -4.17
CA GLU A 71 6.73 -14.59 -5.39
C GLU A 71 5.82 -13.38 -5.17
N PHE A 72 5.13 -13.32 -4.02
CA PHE A 72 4.33 -12.17 -3.64
C PHE A 72 5.19 -10.91 -3.53
N ALA A 73 6.32 -10.98 -2.81
CA ALA A 73 7.25 -9.85 -2.66
C ALA A 73 7.76 -9.35 -4.02
N ALA A 74 8.08 -10.24 -4.96
CA ALA A 74 8.49 -9.88 -6.31
C ALA A 74 7.37 -9.16 -7.09
N ARG A 75 6.12 -9.67 -7.01
CA ARG A 75 4.96 -9.02 -7.65
C ARG A 75 4.73 -7.61 -7.11
N ILE A 76 4.71 -7.45 -5.78
CA ILE A 76 4.54 -6.14 -5.15
C ILE A 76 5.68 -5.19 -5.53
N THR A 77 6.92 -5.68 -5.61
CA THR A 77 8.07 -4.87 -6.05
C THR A 77 7.88 -4.35 -7.47
N ASN A 78 7.38 -5.19 -8.38
CA ASN A 78 7.10 -4.76 -9.76
C ASN A 78 5.99 -3.71 -9.80
N LEU A 79 4.90 -3.92 -9.05
CA LEU A 79 3.83 -2.92 -8.95
C LEU A 79 4.33 -1.60 -8.38
N MET A 80 5.21 -1.62 -7.38
CA MET A 80 5.79 -0.39 -6.84
C MET A 80 6.56 0.42 -7.89
N LYS A 81 7.25 -0.25 -8.83
CA LYS A 81 7.94 0.39 -9.96
C LYS A 81 6.97 0.93 -11.00
N GLU A 82 5.91 0.19 -11.31
CA GLU A 82 4.89 0.62 -12.28
C GLU A 82 4.07 1.82 -11.79
N LEU A 83 4.00 2.00 -10.46
CA LEU A 83 3.33 3.11 -9.82
C LEU A 83 4.21 4.36 -9.69
N GLU A 84 5.50 4.32 -10.09
CA GLU A 84 6.38 5.52 -10.15
C GLU A 84 5.83 6.60 -11.09
#